data_AF-A0A1F2S8D6-F1
#
_entry.id   AF-A0A1F2S8D6-F1
#
_cell.length_a   1.000
_cell.length_b   1.000
_cell.length_c   1.000
_cell.angle_alpha   90.00
_cell.angle_beta   90.00
_cell.angle_gamma   90.00
#
_symmetry.space_group_name_H-M   'P 1'
#
loop_
_entity.id
_entity.type
_entity.pdbx_description
1 polymer ?
#
loop_
_entity_poly.entity_id
_entity_poly.type
_entity_poly.pdbx_seq_one_letter_code
_entity_poly.pdbx_strand_id
1 'polypeptide(L)'
;MIENGDRLDSWKAIAEYLGRDRTTVMRWARTAALPVRRIAGGRSVFAFKSELDRWLVGGGRAAAEMRPQSPPVVSEPPPPVAAAEPRFRRRTAFGLSLAVGCALVLAFWWPGNGVPVTTVAVVGRQIVARDAAGADLWRHELPDLDGAIAPARLLVADIDDDGDPDVLAALQITRRGKRGDGLLMAFDGRGRLRWQRSVSERYRFGNEEYAPPWFPEDVLVYRTDGAVRIAVALHHHTWWPGLVATYNADGQTIDRFVNAGWLRHLNVTADGRYLLAAGVSNAFGGAALAVLDAAKPGGASPAPEGTLPACANCPAGSPVAYFVAPWSALARPSDTPHAVVEVDEAGRIEWHALQRAGGEGKAPDIIFGLSPRLELVRWDVNNYFTELQGPIASRPVVREWTPARGWRDVTGR
;
A
#
# COMPACT_ATOMS: atom_id res chain seq x y z
N MET A 1 -27.93 -9.13 -6.54
CA MET A 1 -28.57 -7.85 -6.18
C MET A 1 -28.74 -7.83 -4.68
N ILE A 2 -27.95 -7.02 -3.96
CA ILE A 2 -28.15 -6.77 -2.53
C ILE A 2 -28.73 -5.35 -2.44
N GLU A 3 -29.93 -5.22 -1.90
CA GLU A 3 -30.67 -3.97 -1.78
C GLU A 3 -29.90 -2.93 -0.96
N ASN A 4 -29.93 -1.67 -1.42
CA ASN A 4 -29.30 -0.50 -0.78
C ASN A 4 -29.81 -0.17 0.65
N GLY A 5 -30.69 -1.00 1.24
CA GLY A 5 -31.32 -0.75 2.54
C GLY A 5 -30.68 -1.44 3.75
N ASP A 6 -29.76 -2.38 3.54
CA ASP A 6 -29.19 -3.22 4.62
C ASP A 6 -27.87 -2.69 5.20
N ARG A 7 -27.31 -1.64 4.60
CA ARG A 7 -26.01 -1.07 4.94
C ARG A 7 -26.15 0.30 5.62
N LEU A 8 -25.48 0.48 6.75
CA LEU A 8 -25.42 1.73 7.52
C LEU A 8 -24.03 2.36 7.38
N ASP A 9 -23.91 3.50 6.70
CA ASP A 9 -22.63 4.06 6.26
C ASP A 9 -21.99 5.11 7.19
N SER A 10 -22.42 5.20 8.45
CA SER A 10 -21.76 6.09 9.41
C SER A 10 -21.97 5.68 10.86
N TRP A 11 -21.10 6.15 11.77
CA TRP A 11 -21.29 6.02 13.21
C TRP A 11 -22.64 6.56 13.70
N LYS A 12 -23.17 7.61 13.05
CA LYS A 12 -24.47 8.18 13.40
C LYS A 12 -25.60 7.22 13.03
N ALA A 13 -25.57 6.67 11.82
CA ALA A 13 -26.58 5.71 11.34
C ALA A 13 -26.57 4.40 12.15
N ILE A 14 -25.39 3.91 12.54
CA ILE A 14 -25.25 2.71 13.39
C ILE A 14 -25.77 2.97 14.81
N ALA A 15 -25.47 4.15 15.37
CA ALA A 15 -25.93 4.54 16.71
C ALA A 15 -27.46 4.69 16.77
N GLU A 16 -28.05 5.28 15.74
CA GLU A 16 -29.50 5.43 15.58
C GLU A 16 -30.19 4.07 15.43
N TYR A 17 -29.63 3.17 14.62
CA TYR A 17 -30.16 1.81 14.45
C TYR A 17 -30.14 0.99 15.76
N LEU A 18 -29.09 1.13 16.56
CA LEU A 18 -28.95 0.44 17.85
C LEU A 18 -29.66 1.14 19.02
N GLY A 19 -30.23 2.33 18.81
CA GLY A 19 -30.86 3.14 19.85
C GLY A 19 -29.89 3.57 20.98
N ARG A 20 -28.63 3.90 20.65
CA ARG A 20 -27.58 4.24 21.63
C ARG A 20 -26.75 5.45 21.22
N ASP A 21 -26.05 6.05 22.17
CA ASP A 21 -25.11 7.14 21.89
C ASP A 21 -23.91 6.70 21.05
N ARG A 22 -23.45 7.59 20.16
CA ARG A 22 -22.29 7.36 19.27
C ARG A 22 -21.03 6.94 20.04
N THR A 23 -20.78 7.53 21.21
CA THR A 23 -19.62 7.21 22.05
C THR A 23 -19.69 5.79 22.61
N THR A 24 -20.89 5.34 23.00
CA THR A 24 -21.15 3.96 23.45
C THR A 24 -20.93 2.95 22.33
N VAL A 25 -21.43 3.24 21.13
CA VAL A 25 -21.28 2.37 19.95
C VAL A 25 -19.81 2.27 19.53
N MET A 26 -19.07 3.39 19.50
CA MET A 26 -17.63 3.40 19.24
C MET A 26 -16.84 2.62 20.30
N ARG A 27 -17.28 2.66 21.56
CA ARG A 27 -16.69 1.85 22.63
C ARG A 27 -16.95 0.37 22.41
N TRP A 28 -18.17 -0.04 22.06
CA TRP A 28 -18.49 -1.44 21.77
C TRP A 28 -17.74 -1.99 20.55
N ALA A 29 -17.50 -1.17 19.54
CA ALA A 29 -16.61 -1.54 18.43
C ALA A 29 -15.16 -1.81 18.88
N ARG A 30 -14.70 -1.21 19.98
CA ARG A 30 -13.36 -1.45 20.54
C ARG A 30 -13.32 -2.57 21.57
N THR A 31 -14.38 -2.73 22.37
CA THR A 31 -14.34 -3.56 23.58
C THR A 31 -15.27 -4.77 23.55
N ALA A 32 -16.27 -4.80 22.68
CA ALA A 32 -17.32 -5.81 22.65
C ALA A 32 -17.52 -6.44 21.26
N ALA A 33 -16.52 -6.28 20.38
CA ALA A 33 -16.50 -6.84 19.02
C ALA A 33 -17.76 -6.52 18.20
N LEU A 34 -18.28 -5.29 18.30
CA LEU A 34 -19.39 -4.85 17.46
C LEU A 34 -18.99 -4.95 15.97
N PRO A 35 -19.79 -5.62 15.11
CA PRO A 35 -19.45 -5.84 13.71
C PRO A 35 -19.58 -4.53 12.92
N VAL A 36 -18.48 -3.77 12.89
CA VAL A 36 -18.35 -2.52 12.14
C VAL A 36 -17.10 -2.63 11.27
N ARG A 37 -17.26 -2.37 9.97
CA ARG A 37 -16.20 -2.45 8.97
C ARG A 37 -15.73 -1.05 8.60
N ARG A 38 -14.46 -0.92 8.26
CA ARG A 38 -13.85 0.32 7.74
C ARG A 38 -13.54 0.13 6.27
N ILE A 39 -13.80 1.16 5.48
CA ILE A 39 -13.35 1.19 4.08
C ILE A 39 -11.85 1.47 4.11
N ALA A 40 -11.07 0.69 3.36
CA ALA A 40 -9.61 0.79 3.33
C ALA A 40 -9.16 2.23 3.06
N GLY A 41 -8.32 2.77 3.95
CA GLY A 41 -7.79 4.13 3.84
C GLY A 41 -8.66 5.27 4.38
N GLY A 42 -9.93 5.03 4.78
CA GLY A 42 -10.86 6.07 5.21
C GLY A 42 -11.18 6.12 6.72
N ARG A 43 -11.62 7.29 7.21
CA ARG A 43 -12.24 7.44 8.56
C ARG A 43 -13.70 6.95 8.61
N SER A 44 -14.30 6.67 7.46
CA SER A 44 -15.70 6.24 7.31
C SER A 44 -15.88 4.78 7.70
N VAL A 45 -17.00 4.50 8.37
CA VAL A 45 -17.37 3.17 8.86
C VAL A 45 -18.69 2.75 8.29
N PHE A 46 -18.87 1.45 8.09
CA PHE A 46 -20.18 0.90 7.77
C PHE A 46 -20.46 -0.40 8.52
N ALA A 47 -21.73 -0.73 8.70
CA ALA A 47 -22.17 -2.00 9.27
C ALA A 47 -23.44 -2.48 8.55
N PHE A 48 -23.66 -3.79 8.53
CA PHE A 48 -24.90 -4.38 8.02
C PHE A 48 -25.89 -4.59 9.16
N LYS A 49 -27.16 -4.24 8.95
CA LYS A 49 -28.21 -4.39 9.99
C LYS A 49 -28.32 -5.83 10.47
N SER A 50 -28.28 -6.80 9.55
CA SER A 50 -28.31 -8.23 9.84
C SER A 50 -27.12 -8.77 10.66
N GLU A 51 -25.96 -8.10 10.64
CA GLU A 51 -24.81 -8.43 11.50
C GLU A 51 -24.97 -7.82 12.89
N LEU A 52 -25.48 -6.59 12.97
CA LEU A 52 -25.77 -5.90 14.24
C LEU A 52 -26.86 -6.63 15.03
N ASP A 53 -27.90 -7.12 14.36
CA ASP A 53 -28.99 -7.87 14.99
C ASP A 53 -28.48 -9.20 15.56
N ARG A 54 -27.65 -9.93 14.81
CA ARG A 54 -27.01 -11.16 15.30
C ARG A 54 -26.13 -10.92 16.51
N TRP A 55 -25.38 -9.81 16.52
CA TRP A 55 -24.55 -9.43 17.65
C TRP A 55 -25.38 -9.04 18.88
N LEU A 56 -26.53 -8.38 18.70
CA LEU A 56 -27.47 -8.07 19.78
C LEU A 56 -28.08 -9.34 20.40
N VAL A 57 -28.50 -10.29 19.57
CA VAL A 57 -29.10 -11.57 20.01
C VAL A 57 -28.07 -12.48 20.70
N GLY A 58 -26.81 -12.47 20.23
CA GLY A 58 -25.71 -13.21 20.83
C GLY A 58 -25.17 -12.62 22.14
N GLY A 59 -25.72 -11.48 22.58
CA GLY A 59 -25.42 -10.81 23.85
C GLY A 59 -23.92 -10.64 24.10
N GLY A 60 -23.29 -9.62 23.51
CA GLY A 60 -21.85 -9.25 23.45
C GLY A 60 -20.92 -9.48 24.67
N ARG A 61 -20.97 -10.67 25.27
CA ARG A 61 -20.23 -11.25 26.40
C ARG A 61 -20.32 -12.78 26.27
N ALA A 62 -19.76 -13.34 25.21
CA ALA A 62 -19.62 -14.79 25.04
C ALA A 62 -18.29 -15.11 24.37
N ALA A 63 -17.18 -14.77 25.04
CA ALA A 63 -15.84 -15.26 24.69
C ALA A 63 -14.99 -15.53 25.94
N ALA A 64 -15.63 -15.72 27.10
CA ALA A 64 -15.01 -16.21 28.31
C ALA A 64 -15.86 -17.39 28.80
N GLU A 65 -15.21 -18.53 29.03
CA GLU A 65 -15.75 -19.80 29.52
C GLU A 65 -16.47 -20.70 28.48
N MET A 66 -15.69 -21.60 27.88
CA MET A 66 -16.14 -22.98 27.70
C MET A 66 -14.97 -23.94 27.89
N ARG A 67 -14.86 -24.51 29.08
CA ARG A 67 -14.12 -25.73 29.41
C ARG A 67 -15.13 -26.66 30.09
N PRO A 68 -15.21 -27.93 29.68
CA PRO A 68 -15.38 -29.02 30.66
C PRO A 68 -14.38 -30.15 30.32
N GLN A 69 -13.45 -30.56 31.18
CA GLN A 69 -13.62 -31.41 32.38
C GLN A 69 -14.40 -32.73 32.12
N SER A 70 -13.67 -33.84 32.07
CA SER A 70 -14.07 -35.19 32.56
C SER A 70 -13.83 -35.28 34.08
N PRO A 71 -14.15 -36.36 34.86
CA PRO A 71 -14.58 -37.76 34.56
C PRO A 71 -15.67 -38.25 35.60
N PRO A 72 -15.80 -39.52 36.14
CA PRO A 72 -15.22 -40.87 35.86
C PRO A 72 -16.19 -42.11 36.00
N VAL A 73 -15.62 -43.34 35.85
CA VAL A 73 -15.91 -44.64 36.55
C VAL A 73 -16.68 -45.80 35.84
N VAL A 74 -15.90 -46.81 35.43
CA VAL A 74 -15.93 -48.30 35.67
C VAL A 74 -17.21 -49.14 35.40
N SER A 75 -17.11 -50.16 34.53
CA SER A 75 -17.17 -51.60 34.89
C SER A 75 -16.95 -52.54 33.68
N GLU A 76 -16.26 -53.65 33.95
CA GLU A 76 -15.83 -54.74 33.05
C GLU A 76 -16.79 -55.97 33.18
N PRO A 77 -16.54 -57.18 32.61
CA PRO A 77 -17.37 -57.86 31.59
C PRO A 77 -18.09 -59.15 32.09
N PRO A 78 -18.75 -59.93 31.19
CA PRO A 78 -18.62 -61.40 31.25
C PRO A 78 -18.44 -62.08 29.88
N PRO A 79 -17.97 -63.36 29.82
CA PRO A 79 -17.56 -64.04 28.59
C PRO A 79 -18.56 -65.19 28.21
N PRO A 80 -18.26 -66.19 27.34
CA PRO A 80 -18.95 -66.36 26.05
C PRO A 80 -19.60 -67.76 25.85
N VAL A 81 -20.68 -67.91 25.08
CA VAL A 81 -21.10 -69.24 24.58
C VAL A 81 -21.79 -69.22 23.21
N ALA A 82 -21.20 -70.00 22.29
CA ALA A 82 -21.74 -70.76 21.16
C ALA A 82 -22.36 -70.05 19.92
N ALA A 83 -21.52 -69.99 18.89
CA ALA A 83 -21.66 -70.67 17.59
C ALA A 83 -23.05 -70.80 16.93
N ALA A 84 -23.20 -70.16 15.77
CA ALA A 84 -23.78 -70.75 14.56
C ALA A 84 -23.38 -69.90 13.33
N GLU A 85 -22.70 -70.51 12.35
CA GLU A 85 -22.44 -69.89 11.04
C GLU A 85 -23.70 -69.92 10.15
N PRO A 86 -23.83 -69.00 9.18
CA PRO A 86 -23.68 -69.46 7.80
C PRO A 86 -22.93 -68.51 6.85
N ARG A 87 -22.05 -69.15 6.08
CA ARG A 87 -21.46 -68.84 4.76
C ARG A 87 -22.01 -67.62 4.00
N PHE A 88 -21.17 -66.60 3.79
CA PHE A 88 -21.27 -65.70 2.65
C PHE A 88 -19.89 -65.38 2.03
N ARG A 89 -19.84 -65.56 0.71
CA ARG A 89 -18.70 -65.44 -0.20
C ARG A 89 -18.11 -64.02 -0.17
N ARG A 90 -16.91 -63.82 0.40
CA ARG A 90 -16.17 -62.54 0.28
C ARG A 90 -15.18 -62.61 -0.87
N ARG A 91 -15.50 -61.88 -1.93
CA ARG A 91 -14.54 -61.43 -2.95
C ARG A 91 -13.52 -60.50 -2.27
N THR A 92 -12.26 -60.66 -2.64
CA THR A 92 -11.09 -59.92 -2.20
C THR A 92 -11.27 -58.41 -2.32
N ALA A 93 -11.15 -57.71 -1.19
CA ALA A 93 -10.94 -56.27 -1.13
C ALA A 93 -9.43 -55.98 -1.32
N PHE A 94 -9.03 -55.71 -2.56
CA PHE A 94 -7.75 -55.05 -2.88
C PHE A 94 -8.11 -53.92 -3.84
N GLY A 95 -8.34 -52.73 -3.30
CA GLY A 95 -8.78 -51.58 -4.11
C GLY A 95 -8.92 -50.26 -3.36
N LEU A 96 -9.03 -50.26 -2.03
CA LEU A 96 -9.07 -49.00 -1.27
C LEU A 96 -7.69 -48.50 -0.80
N SER A 97 -6.69 -49.36 -0.64
CA SER A 97 -5.38 -48.96 -0.12
C SER A 97 -4.56 -48.16 -1.14
N LEU A 98 -4.72 -48.46 -2.43
CA LEU A 98 -4.03 -47.74 -3.50
C LEU A 98 -4.69 -46.38 -3.79
N ALA A 99 -6.01 -46.27 -3.66
CA ALA A 99 -6.72 -45.00 -3.83
C ALA A 99 -6.44 -44.02 -2.68
N VAL A 100 -6.38 -44.50 -1.43
CA VAL A 100 -5.99 -43.68 -0.28
C VAL A 100 -4.50 -43.35 -0.33
N GLY A 101 -3.64 -44.30 -0.71
CA GLY A 101 -2.22 -44.07 -0.92
C GLY A 101 -1.93 -43.06 -2.03
N CYS A 102 -2.60 -43.18 -3.18
CA CYS A 102 -2.51 -42.21 -4.27
C CYS A 102 -3.13 -40.86 -3.90
N ALA A 103 -4.23 -40.82 -3.13
CA ALA A 103 -4.81 -39.56 -2.65
C ALA A 103 -3.90 -38.86 -1.62
N LEU A 104 -3.20 -39.61 -0.77
CA LEU A 104 -2.22 -39.05 0.17
C LEU A 104 -0.94 -38.59 -0.53
N VAL A 105 -0.47 -39.33 -1.55
CA VAL A 105 0.67 -38.90 -2.38
C VAL A 105 0.27 -37.71 -3.26
N LEU A 106 -0.94 -37.69 -3.84
CA LEU A 106 -1.45 -36.53 -4.59
C LEU A 106 -1.71 -35.32 -3.69
N ALA A 107 -2.13 -35.50 -2.44
CA ALA A 107 -2.26 -34.41 -1.47
C ALA A 107 -0.88 -33.90 -0.98
N PHE A 108 0.13 -34.76 -0.95
CA PHE A 108 1.52 -34.40 -0.62
C PHE A 108 2.27 -33.78 -1.81
N TRP A 109 1.82 -34.04 -3.03
CA TRP A 109 2.37 -33.52 -4.28
C TRP A 109 1.48 -32.45 -4.95
N TRP A 110 0.38 -32.02 -4.31
CA TRP A 110 -0.43 -30.89 -4.78
C TRP A 110 0.32 -29.60 -4.45
N PRO A 111 0.86 -28.87 -5.44
CA PRO A 111 1.41 -27.54 -5.19
C PRO A 111 0.21 -26.62 -4.98
N GLY A 112 0.00 -26.15 -3.76
CA GLY A 112 -1.01 -25.14 -3.43
C GLY A 112 -1.95 -25.60 -2.32
N ASN A 113 -1.63 -25.19 -1.09
CA ASN A 113 -2.56 -24.90 0.00
C ASN A 113 -1.79 -24.23 1.17
N GLY A 114 -0.85 -23.33 0.84
CA GLY A 114 -0.41 -22.35 1.82
C GLY A 114 -1.56 -21.37 2.02
N VAL A 115 -1.93 -21.09 3.26
CA VAL A 115 -2.86 -19.98 3.52
C VAL A 115 -2.14 -18.70 3.06
N PRO A 116 -2.72 -17.89 2.16
CA PRO A 116 -2.03 -16.76 1.56
C PRO A 116 -1.74 -15.67 2.60
N VAL A 117 -0.61 -14.99 2.43
CA VAL A 117 -0.35 -13.75 3.16
C VAL A 117 -1.38 -12.71 2.71
N THR A 118 -1.99 -12.03 3.67
CA THR A 118 -2.95 -10.94 3.41
C THR A 118 -2.55 -9.65 4.09
N THR A 119 -1.84 -9.75 5.22
CA THR A 119 -1.35 -8.58 5.93
C THR A 119 0.07 -8.80 6.41
N VAL A 120 0.81 -7.71 6.51
CA VAL A 120 2.17 -7.68 7.03
C VAL A 120 2.30 -6.52 8.01
N ALA A 121 3.05 -6.73 9.09
CA ALA A 121 3.33 -5.70 10.08
C ALA A 121 4.78 -5.83 10.58
N VAL A 122 5.33 -4.72 11.08
CA VAL A 122 6.54 -4.75 11.90
C VAL A 122 6.11 -4.75 13.37
N VAL A 123 6.47 -5.80 14.12
CA VAL A 123 6.20 -5.94 15.56
C VAL A 123 7.53 -6.10 16.29
N GLY A 124 7.94 -5.08 17.04
CA GLY A 124 9.28 -5.04 17.62
C GLY A 124 10.34 -5.03 16.52
N ARG A 125 11.19 -6.06 16.49
CA ARG A 125 12.21 -6.27 15.44
C ARG A 125 11.83 -7.36 14.45
N GLN A 126 10.54 -7.68 14.32
CA GLN A 126 10.08 -8.75 13.44
C GLN A 126 9.18 -8.20 12.36
N ILE A 127 9.39 -8.65 11.13
CA ILE A 127 8.36 -8.62 10.10
C ILE A 127 7.46 -9.83 10.34
N VAL A 128 6.16 -9.61 10.48
CA VAL A 128 5.17 -10.64 10.75
C VAL A 128 4.14 -10.62 9.64
N ALA A 129 4.04 -11.73 8.90
CA ALA A 129 3.03 -11.94 7.88
C ALA A 129 1.87 -12.78 8.43
N ARG A 130 0.64 -12.41 8.05
CA ARG A 130 -0.58 -13.04 8.56
C ARG A 130 -1.58 -13.32 7.47
N ASP A 131 -2.41 -14.33 7.74
CA ASP A 131 -3.58 -14.65 6.92
C ASP A 131 -4.75 -13.69 7.19
N ALA A 132 -5.87 -13.93 6.48
CA ALA A 132 -7.10 -13.14 6.60
C ALA A 132 -7.76 -13.24 7.98
N ALA A 133 -7.49 -14.30 8.74
CA ALA A 133 -7.99 -14.49 10.11
C ALA A 133 -7.10 -13.78 11.15
N GLY A 134 -5.94 -13.27 10.74
CA GLY A 134 -4.95 -12.64 11.61
C GLY A 134 -4.03 -13.64 12.30
N ALA A 135 -3.97 -14.89 11.85
CA ALA A 135 -3.00 -15.86 12.33
C ALA A 135 -1.63 -15.59 11.70
N ASP A 136 -0.57 -15.68 12.51
CA ASP A 136 0.80 -15.54 12.02
C ASP A 136 1.17 -16.75 11.14
N LEU A 137 1.54 -16.47 9.89
CA LEU A 137 2.02 -17.47 8.95
C LEU A 137 3.53 -17.68 9.12
N TRP A 138 4.26 -16.57 9.22
CA TRP A 138 5.71 -16.57 9.44
C TRP A 138 6.17 -15.27 10.06
N ARG A 139 7.39 -15.32 10.62
CA ARG A 139 8.08 -14.19 11.23
C ARG A 139 9.51 -14.14 10.70
N HIS A 140 9.98 -12.95 10.35
CA HIS A 140 11.37 -12.71 9.98
C HIS A 140 12.01 -11.75 10.97
N GLU A 141 13.11 -12.17 11.60
CA GLU A 141 13.86 -11.34 12.54
C GLU A 141 14.72 -10.34 11.76
N LEU A 142 14.53 -9.06 12.05
CA LEU A 142 15.35 -7.99 11.51
C LEU A 142 16.71 -7.95 12.23
N PRO A 143 17.79 -7.55 11.54
CA PRO A 143 19.11 -7.43 12.14
C PRO A 143 19.06 -6.52 13.38
N ASP A 144 19.93 -6.81 14.36
CA ASP A 144 20.11 -5.90 15.48
C ASP A 144 20.94 -4.70 15.03
N LEU A 145 20.28 -3.55 14.96
CA LEU A 145 20.85 -2.34 14.41
C LEU A 145 21.26 -1.34 15.50
N ASP A 146 21.23 -1.71 16.79
CA ASP A 146 21.45 -0.77 17.91
C ASP A 146 20.59 0.51 17.73
N GLY A 147 19.30 0.34 17.41
CA GLY A 147 18.46 1.47 17.06
C GLY A 147 17.02 1.14 16.67
N ALA A 148 16.35 2.10 16.04
CA ALA A 148 14.93 2.02 15.71
C ALA A 148 14.71 1.65 14.24
N ILE A 149 13.68 0.83 14.02
CA ILE A 149 13.19 0.47 12.69
C ILE A 149 11.77 0.98 12.59
N ALA A 150 11.49 1.79 11.57
CA ALA A 150 10.16 2.25 11.25
C ALA A 150 9.80 1.78 9.84
N PRO A 151 8.65 1.09 9.64
CA PRO A 151 8.19 0.79 8.30
C PRO A 151 7.77 2.09 7.61
N ALA A 152 8.35 2.37 6.45
CA ALA A 152 7.84 3.40 5.55
C ALA A 152 6.62 2.86 4.79
N ARG A 153 6.79 1.68 4.19
CA ARG A 153 5.73 0.98 3.45
C ARG A 153 5.90 -0.52 3.60
N LEU A 154 4.79 -1.22 3.81
CA LEU A 154 4.71 -2.68 3.77
C LEU A 154 3.64 -3.05 2.76
N LEU A 155 3.93 -4.00 1.88
CA LEU A 155 3.02 -4.44 0.82
C LEU A 155 2.92 -5.95 0.80
N VAL A 156 1.72 -6.40 0.43
CA VAL A 156 1.45 -7.76 0.01
C VAL A 156 1.09 -7.70 -1.47
N ALA A 157 1.88 -8.35 -2.31
CA ALA A 157 1.68 -8.37 -3.76
C ALA A 157 2.43 -9.56 -4.34
N ASP A 158 1.95 -10.10 -5.44
CA ASP A 158 2.67 -11.11 -6.23
C ASP A 158 3.82 -10.41 -6.99
N ILE A 159 5.07 -10.64 -6.57
CA ILE A 159 6.23 -9.93 -7.12
C ILE A 159 7.04 -10.76 -8.13
N ASP A 160 6.74 -12.05 -8.30
CA ASP A 160 7.36 -12.92 -9.30
C ASP A 160 6.41 -13.63 -10.26
N ASP A 161 5.14 -13.24 -10.24
CA ASP A 161 4.10 -13.72 -11.16
C ASP A 161 3.78 -15.21 -11.00
N ASP A 162 3.99 -15.75 -9.80
CA ASP A 162 3.65 -17.14 -9.48
C ASP A 162 2.18 -17.32 -9.00
N GLY A 163 1.48 -16.20 -8.77
CA GLY A 163 0.10 -16.14 -8.32
C GLY A 163 -0.09 -16.22 -6.80
N ASP A 164 0.99 -16.47 -6.05
CA ASP A 164 0.99 -16.43 -4.59
C ASP A 164 1.42 -15.02 -4.11
N PRO A 165 0.78 -14.45 -3.08
CA PRO A 165 1.16 -13.14 -2.58
C PRO A 165 2.46 -13.18 -1.78
N ASP A 166 3.40 -12.34 -2.19
CA ASP A 166 4.68 -12.10 -1.53
C ASP A 166 4.62 -10.88 -0.61
N VAL A 167 5.72 -10.64 0.11
CA VAL A 167 5.86 -9.49 1.01
C VAL A 167 7.03 -8.60 0.59
N LEU A 168 6.74 -7.30 0.46
CA LEU A 168 7.74 -6.25 0.35
C LEU A 168 7.72 -5.36 1.59
N ALA A 169 8.90 -5.09 2.13
CA ALA A 169 9.09 -4.18 3.25
C ALA A 169 10.12 -3.10 2.91
N ALA A 170 9.69 -1.85 2.96
CA ALA A 170 10.55 -0.69 2.91
C ALA A 170 10.64 -0.06 4.30
N LEU A 171 11.86 -0.03 4.84
CA LEU A 171 12.14 0.31 6.23
C LEU A 171 13.08 1.51 6.30
N GLN A 172 12.78 2.42 7.22
CA GLN A 172 13.68 3.47 7.64
C GLN A 172 14.43 3.01 8.89
N ILE A 173 15.75 3.13 8.84
CA ILE A 173 16.65 2.68 9.91
C ILE A 173 17.22 3.90 10.61
N THR A 174 17.21 3.86 11.95
CA THR A 174 17.96 4.80 12.78
C THR A 174 18.89 4.01 13.67
N ARG A 175 20.19 4.33 13.67
CA ARG A 175 21.23 3.67 14.48
C ARG A 175 21.85 4.67 15.45
N ARG A 176 21.80 4.39 16.76
CA ARG A 176 22.33 5.28 17.82
C ARG A 176 21.90 6.75 17.66
N GLY A 177 20.63 6.96 17.32
CA GLY A 177 20.05 8.29 17.08
C GLY A 177 20.43 8.94 15.75
N LYS A 178 21.25 8.30 14.90
CA LYS A 178 21.58 8.77 13.55
C LYS A 178 20.75 8.04 12.50
N ARG A 179 20.27 8.78 11.51
CA ARG A 179 19.58 8.23 10.34
C ARG A 179 20.54 7.33 9.55
N GLY A 180 20.12 6.10 9.26
CA GLY A 180 20.86 5.11 8.47
C GLY A 180 20.17 4.84 7.14
N ASP A 181 20.83 4.09 6.26
CA ASP A 181 20.30 3.81 4.93
C ASP A 181 18.94 3.11 4.99
N GLY A 182 18.02 3.51 4.11
CA GLY A 182 16.77 2.79 3.92
C GLY A 182 17.01 1.36 3.45
N LEU A 183 16.17 0.44 3.94
CA LEU A 183 16.27 -0.99 3.63
C LEU A 183 15.02 -1.46 2.89
N LEU A 184 15.22 -2.12 1.77
CA LEU A 184 14.18 -2.78 0.97
C LEU A 184 14.39 -4.28 1.07
N MET A 185 13.36 -5.01 1.45
CA MET A 185 13.39 -6.47 1.59
C MET A 185 12.20 -7.08 0.88
N ALA A 186 12.44 -8.16 0.15
CA ALA A 186 11.42 -8.96 -0.51
C ALA A 186 11.45 -10.40 0.01
N PHE A 187 10.29 -10.93 0.35
CA PHE A 187 10.11 -12.28 0.84
C PHE A 187 9.11 -13.01 -0.02
N ASP A 188 9.33 -14.31 -0.25
CA ASP A 188 8.29 -15.15 -0.83
C ASP A 188 7.11 -15.31 0.14
N GLY A 189 5.97 -15.79 -0.34
CA GLY A 189 4.78 -16.07 0.49
C GLY A 189 5.03 -16.97 1.72
N ARG A 190 6.15 -17.71 1.76
CA ARG A 190 6.57 -18.58 2.88
C ARG A 190 7.55 -17.90 3.85
N GLY A 191 7.91 -16.63 3.62
CA GLY A 191 8.79 -15.85 4.49
C GLY A 191 10.27 -16.02 4.22
N ARG A 192 10.67 -16.66 3.10
CA ARG A 192 12.08 -16.76 2.71
C ARG A 192 12.49 -15.47 2.03
N LEU A 193 13.57 -14.87 2.51
CA LEU A 193 14.15 -13.67 1.92
C LEU A 193 14.64 -13.97 0.49
N ARG A 194 14.06 -13.27 -0.49
CA ARG A 194 14.46 -13.36 -1.91
C ARG A 194 15.64 -12.43 -2.18
N TRP A 195 15.51 -11.17 -1.75
CA TRP A 195 16.58 -10.19 -1.87
C TRP A 195 16.41 -9.03 -0.88
N GLN A 196 17.51 -8.31 -0.69
CA GLN A 196 17.60 -7.11 0.13
C GLN A 196 18.41 -6.04 -0.61
N ARG A 197 17.96 -4.78 -0.56
CA ARG A 197 18.62 -3.64 -1.22
C ARG A 197 18.62 -2.39 -0.33
N SER A 198 19.63 -1.56 -0.53
CA SER A 198 19.68 -0.17 -0.11
C SER A 198 20.11 0.69 -1.30
N VAL A 199 19.75 1.96 -1.28
CA VAL A 199 20.20 2.95 -2.27
C VAL A 199 21.41 3.66 -1.67
N SER A 200 22.54 3.62 -2.38
CA SER A 200 23.82 4.19 -1.92
C SER A 200 24.40 5.25 -2.87
N GLU A 201 23.68 5.53 -3.96
CA GLU A 201 24.08 6.42 -5.03
C GLU A 201 24.21 7.88 -4.54
N ARG A 202 25.05 8.66 -5.24
CA ARG A 202 25.32 10.08 -4.97
C ARG A 202 24.90 10.91 -6.16
N TYR A 203 24.23 12.04 -5.90
CA TYR A 203 23.77 12.94 -6.95
C TYR A 203 24.28 14.35 -6.72
N ARG A 204 24.65 15.03 -7.81
CA ARG A 204 25.24 16.37 -7.78
C ARG A 204 24.35 17.35 -8.50
N PHE A 205 23.97 18.41 -7.80
CA PHE A 205 23.21 19.54 -8.35
C PHE A 205 24.08 20.78 -8.25
N GLY A 206 24.57 21.26 -9.40
CA GLY A 206 25.60 22.30 -9.44
C GLY A 206 26.90 21.82 -8.75
N ASN A 207 27.27 22.51 -7.67
CA ASN A 207 28.48 22.21 -6.88
C ASN A 207 28.19 21.38 -5.62
N GLU A 208 26.92 21.10 -5.32
CA GLU A 208 26.53 20.36 -4.12
C GLU A 208 26.34 18.88 -4.43
N GLU A 209 26.92 18.02 -3.60
CA GLU A 209 26.72 16.57 -3.64
C GLU A 209 25.79 16.12 -2.52
N TYR A 210 24.84 15.28 -2.87
CA TYR A 210 23.89 14.65 -1.97
C TYR A 210 24.15 13.15 -1.96
N ALA A 211 24.36 12.61 -0.77
CA ALA A 211 24.75 11.22 -0.54
C ALA A 211 23.74 10.54 0.39
N PRO A 212 23.81 9.21 0.57
CA PRO A 212 22.96 8.51 1.53
C PRO A 212 23.08 9.08 2.95
N PRO A 213 22.08 8.84 3.83
CA PRO A 213 20.99 7.90 3.62
C PRO A 213 19.80 8.45 2.79
N TRP A 214 19.25 7.55 1.99
CA TRP A 214 18.01 7.72 1.23
C TRP A 214 16.88 6.99 1.94
N PHE A 215 15.78 7.70 2.19
CA PHE A 215 14.66 7.23 3.00
C PHE A 215 13.49 6.84 2.10
N PRO A 216 13.02 5.58 2.15
CA PRO A 216 11.84 5.20 1.40
C PRO A 216 10.61 5.90 1.96
N GLU A 217 9.68 6.23 1.07
CA GLU A 217 8.38 6.85 1.37
C GLU A 217 7.24 5.97 0.89
N ASP A 218 7.36 5.46 -0.33
CA ASP A 218 6.33 4.63 -0.94
C ASP A 218 6.97 3.53 -1.80
N VAL A 219 6.20 2.47 -2.00
CA VAL A 219 6.56 1.32 -2.83
C VAL A 219 5.35 0.98 -3.69
N LEU A 220 5.61 0.64 -4.95
CA LEU A 220 4.60 0.19 -5.90
C LEU A 220 5.11 -1.04 -6.64
N VAL A 221 4.31 -2.10 -6.63
CA VAL A 221 4.47 -3.24 -7.55
C VAL A 221 3.53 -3.00 -8.73
N TYR A 222 4.06 -3.05 -9.95
CA TYR A 222 3.28 -2.83 -11.16
C TYR A 222 3.75 -3.73 -12.30
N ARG A 223 2.94 -3.83 -13.35
CA ARG A 223 3.25 -4.60 -14.55
C ARG A 223 3.36 -3.67 -15.74
N THR A 224 4.38 -3.89 -16.56
CA THR A 224 4.62 -3.13 -17.79
C THR A 224 5.29 -4.05 -18.80
N ASP A 225 4.81 -4.04 -20.05
CA ASP A 225 5.29 -4.93 -21.12
C ASP A 225 5.39 -6.41 -20.70
N GLY A 226 4.44 -6.89 -19.90
CA GLY A 226 4.41 -8.27 -19.39
C GLY A 226 5.41 -8.58 -18.27
N ALA A 227 6.20 -7.61 -17.81
CA ALA A 227 7.17 -7.78 -16.72
C ALA A 227 6.68 -7.15 -15.42
N VAL A 228 6.92 -7.82 -14.29
CA VAL A 228 6.74 -7.24 -12.95
C VAL A 228 7.89 -6.26 -12.65
N ARG A 229 7.52 -5.11 -12.08
CA ARG A 229 8.41 -4.02 -11.68
C ARG A 229 8.08 -3.58 -10.28
N ILE A 230 9.10 -3.12 -9.57
CA ILE A 230 8.99 -2.61 -8.21
C ILE A 230 9.62 -1.22 -8.21
N ALA A 231 8.79 -0.19 -8.07
CA ALA A 231 9.25 1.18 -7.89
C ALA A 231 9.23 1.56 -6.41
N VAL A 232 10.25 2.29 -5.98
CA VAL A 232 10.38 2.82 -4.63
C VAL A 232 10.63 4.30 -4.74
N ALA A 233 9.80 5.11 -4.09
CA ALA A 233 10.04 6.53 -3.94
C ALA A 233 10.92 6.76 -2.71
N LEU A 234 12.03 7.47 -2.88
CA LEU A 234 12.95 7.80 -1.80
C LEU A 234 13.25 9.30 -1.77
N HIS A 235 13.63 9.79 -0.60
CA HIS A 235 14.15 11.15 -0.44
C HIS A 235 15.43 11.21 0.38
N HIS A 236 16.21 12.27 0.19
CA HIS A 236 17.40 12.52 1.01
C HIS A 236 16.97 12.84 2.45
N HIS A 237 17.51 12.12 3.42
CA HIS A 237 17.10 12.19 4.83
C HIS A 237 17.08 13.59 5.49
N THR A 238 17.82 14.56 4.93
CA THR A 238 17.94 15.93 5.46
C THR A 238 17.55 17.02 4.45
N TRP A 239 17.68 16.75 3.16
CA TRP A 239 17.71 17.79 2.12
C TRP A 239 16.67 17.47 1.05
N TRP A 240 16.44 18.41 0.13
CA TRP A 240 15.36 18.37 -0.82
C TRP A 240 15.41 17.32 -1.95
N PRO A 241 16.55 16.70 -2.35
CA PRO A 241 16.50 15.75 -3.47
C PRO A 241 15.66 14.51 -3.18
N GLY A 242 14.96 14.04 -4.20
CA GLY A 242 14.22 12.77 -4.18
C GLY A 242 14.54 11.93 -5.41
N LEU A 243 14.19 10.65 -5.35
CA LEU A 243 14.34 9.75 -6.49
C LEU A 243 13.27 8.66 -6.50
N VAL A 244 13.11 8.03 -7.66
CA VAL A 244 12.45 6.74 -7.80
C VAL A 244 13.49 5.70 -8.21
N ALA A 245 13.62 4.66 -7.40
CA ALA A 245 14.43 3.50 -7.72
C ALA A 245 13.53 2.36 -8.24
N THR A 246 13.82 1.86 -9.43
CA THR A 246 13.04 0.76 -10.04
C THR A 246 13.86 -0.52 -10.11
N TYR A 247 13.24 -1.63 -9.72
CA TYR A 247 13.81 -2.98 -9.69
C TYR A 247 12.93 -3.99 -10.41
N ASN A 248 13.54 -5.05 -10.94
CA ASN A 248 12.80 -6.23 -11.41
C ASN A 248 12.43 -7.15 -10.22
N ALA A 249 11.73 -8.25 -10.51
CA ALA A 249 11.33 -9.26 -9.52
C ALA A 249 12.51 -9.82 -8.68
N ASP A 250 13.71 -9.88 -9.24
CA ASP A 250 14.94 -10.37 -8.59
C ASP A 250 15.70 -9.28 -7.80
N GLY A 251 15.14 -8.07 -7.72
CA GLY A 251 15.75 -6.94 -7.04
C GLY A 251 16.96 -6.37 -7.78
N GLN A 252 17.12 -6.65 -9.07
CA GLN A 252 18.13 -6.00 -9.92
C GLN A 252 17.63 -4.62 -10.32
N THR A 253 18.52 -3.63 -10.24
CA THR A 253 18.22 -2.26 -10.66
C THR A 253 17.92 -2.21 -12.16
N ILE A 254 16.80 -1.61 -12.52
CA ILE A 254 16.47 -1.23 -13.90
C ILE A 254 16.97 0.18 -14.16
N ASP A 255 16.52 1.15 -13.37
CA ASP A 255 16.88 2.56 -13.55
C ASP A 255 16.64 3.41 -12.29
N ARG A 256 16.99 4.69 -12.39
CA ARG A 256 16.69 5.74 -11.41
C ARG A 256 16.11 6.96 -12.12
N PHE A 257 15.04 7.50 -11.55
CA PHE A 257 14.60 8.86 -11.85
C PHE A 257 14.96 9.77 -10.68
N VAL A 258 15.66 10.88 -10.93
CA VAL A 258 16.03 11.82 -9.87
C VAL A 258 15.21 13.10 -10.00
N ASN A 259 14.57 13.50 -8.91
CA ASN A 259 13.70 14.67 -8.88
C ASN A 259 14.30 15.77 -8.02
N ALA A 260 14.19 17.01 -8.50
CA ALA A 260 14.50 18.18 -7.71
C ALA A 260 13.38 18.49 -6.70
N GLY A 261 13.27 17.62 -5.70
CA GLY A 261 12.23 17.62 -4.68
C GLY A 261 11.83 16.20 -4.29
N TRP A 262 11.15 16.04 -3.16
CA TRP A 262 10.75 14.71 -2.68
C TRP A 262 9.58 14.15 -3.49
N LEU A 263 9.68 12.88 -3.88
CA LEU A 263 8.58 12.09 -4.43
C LEU A 263 8.09 11.16 -3.34
N ARG A 264 6.77 11.08 -3.15
CA ARG A 264 6.18 10.42 -1.96
C ARG A 264 4.94 9.59 -2.23
N HIS A 265 4.40 9.63 -3.44
CA HIS A 265 3.29 8.79 -3.82
C HIS A 265 3.51 8.25 -5.23
N LEU A 266 3.42 6.93 -5.37
CA LEU A 266 3.57 6.24 -6.63
C LEU A 266 2.23 5.69 -7.10
N ASN A 267 2.01 5.69 -8.41
CA ASN A 267 0.91 4.97 -9.04
C ASN A 267 1.32 4.55 -10.46
N VAL A 268 0.50 3.77 -11.14
CA VAL A 268 0.74 3.35 -12.53
C VAL A 268 -0.53 3.58 -13.33
N THR A 269 -0.40 3.94 -14.61
CA THR A 269 -1.57 4.01 -15.49
C THR A 269 -2.20 2.64 -15.68
N ALA A 270 -3.50 2.61 -15.94
CA ALA A 270 -4.27 1.37 -16.05
C ALA A 270 -3.74 0.41 -17.14
N ASP A 271 -3.10 0.96 -18.17
CA ASP A 271 -2.45 0.20 -19.26
C ASP A 271 -0.99 -0.17 -18.96
N GLY A 272 -0.45 0.18 -17.79
CA GLY A 272 0.92 -0.12 -17.39
C GLY A 272 2.00 0.66 -18.15
N ARG A 273 1.65 1.64 -19.00
CA ARG A 273 2.62 2.36 -19.84
C ARG A 273 3.40 3.43 -19.07
N TYR A 274 2.79 4.05 -18.07
CA TYR A 274 3.42 5.13 -17.33
C TYR A 274 3.45 4.88 -15.83
N LEU A 275 4.63 5.05 -15.26
CA LEU A 275 4.85 5.14 -13.82
C LEU A 275 4.65 6.61 -13.41
N LEU A 276 3.76 6.82 -12.45
CA LEU A 276 3.38 8.14 -11.94
C LEU A 276 4.05 8.35 -10.58
N ALA A 277 4.79 9.45 -10.43
CA ALA A 277 5.42 9.80 -9.16
C ALA A 277 5.03 11.24 -8.77
N ALA A 278 4.21 11.35 -7.73
CA ALA A 278 3.75 12.63 -7.20
C ALA A 278 4.59 13.06 -5.98
N GLY A 279 4.82 14.36 -5.89
CA GLY A 279 5.62 14.93 -4.81
C GLY A 279 5.77 16.44 -4.93
N VAL A 280 7.00 16.90 -4.73
CA VAL A 280 7.37 18.32 -4.71
C VAL A 280 8.37 18.60 -5.83
N SER A 281 8.28 19.79 -6.43
CA SER A 281 9.36 20.39 -7.19
C SER A 281 9.88 21.62 -6.45
N ASN A 282 11.10 21.52 -5.93
CA ASN A 282 11.81 22.64 -5.32
C ASN A 282 12.23 23.68 -6.36
N ALA A 283 12.46 23.28 -7.62
CA ALA A 283 12.79 24.22 -8.71
C ALA A 283 11.66 25.22 -8.98
N PHE A 284 10.41 24.82 -8.73
CA PHE A 284 9.23 25.66 -8.90
C PHE A 284 8.59 26.13 -7.59
N GLY A 285 9.00 25.57 -6.46
CA GLY A 285 8.27 25.74 -5.19
C GLY A 285 6.81 25.32 -5.35
N GLY A 286 6.57 24.05 -5.69
CA GLY A 286 5.23 23.55 -5.98
C GLY A 286 5.07 22.05 -5.83
N ALA A 287 3.83 21.58 -5.94
CA ALA A 287 3.56 20.16 -6.11
C ALA A 287 4.01 19.74 -7.52
N ALA A 288 4.45 18.50 -7.65
CA ALA A 288 4.87 17.94 -8.91
C ALA A 288 4.24 16.57 -9.17
N LEU A 289 4.06 16.26 -10.45
CA LEU A 289 3.78 14.92 -10.95
C LEU A 289 4.76 14.61 -12.09
N ALA A 290 5.67 13.67 -11.84
CA ALA A 290 6.50 13.08 -12.89
C ALA A 290 5.76 11.91 -13.52
N VAL A 291 5.62 11.94 -14.84
CA VAL A 291 5.12 10.82 -15.65
C VAL A 291 6.32 10.18 -16.34
N LEU A 292 6.66 8.97 -15.94
CA LEU A 292 7.82 8.22 -16.42
C LEU A 292 7.37 7.11 -17.36
N ASP A 293 8.19 6.76 -18.34
CA ASP A 293 8.01 5.50 -19.07
C ASP A 293 8.16 4.34 -18.07
N ALA A 294 7.15 3.49 -17.95
CA ALA A 294 7.12 2.44 -16.95
C ALA A 294 8.20 1.36 -17.18
N ALA A 295 8.56 1.10 -18.44
CA ALA A 295 9.59 0.11 -18.77
C ALA A 295 11.01 0.68 -18.60
N LYS A 296 11.18 1.99 -18.85
CA LYS A 296 12.45 2.73 -18.77
C LYS A 296 12.29 4.04 -17.97
N PRO A 297 12.09 3.98 -16.65
CA PRO A 297 11.77 5.14 -15.83
C PRO A 297 13.01 5.97 -15.46
N GLY A 298 14.01 6.05 -16.34
CA GLY A 298 15.27 6.75 -16.09
C GLY A 298 15.17 8.26 -16.32
N GLY A 299 16.11 9.00 -15.71
CA GLY A 299 16.36 10.40 -16.05
C GLY A 299 16.34 11.33 -14.85
N ALA A 300 16.07 12.61 -15.13
CA ALA A 300 15.92 13.63 -14.10
C ALA A 300 14.76 14.58 -14.40
N SER A 301 14.22 15.20 -13.34
CA SER A 301 13.20 16.23 -13.47
C SER A 301 13.73 17.44 -14.24
N PRO A 302 12.94 18.01 -15.17
CA PRO A 302 13.31 19.25 -15.84
C PRO A 302 13.37 20.41 -14.84
N ALA A 303 14.31 21.32 -15.03
CA ALA A 303 14.43 22.57 -14.28
C ALA A 303 14.49 23.76 -15.27
N PRO A 304 13.70 24.83 -15.07
CA PRO A 304 13.86 26.05 -15.85
C PRO A 304 15.21 26.71 -15.61
N GLU A 305 15.70 27.46 -16.59
CA GLU A 305 16.86 28.32 -16.39
C GLU A 305 16.62 29.30 -15.23
N GLY A 306 17.68 29.59 -14.47
CA GLY A 306 17.60 30.49 -13.31
C GLY A 306 16.93 29.91 -12.06
N THR A 307 16.59 28.62 -12.05
CA THR A 307 16.05 27.93 -10.85
C THR A 307 17.14 27.09 -10.16
N LEU A 308 16.80 25.90 -9.63
CA LEU A 308 17.80 24.97 -9.12
C LEU A 308 18.69 24.45 -10.26
N PRO A 309 19.99 24.23 -10.00
CA PRO A 309 20.88 23.63 -10.99
C PRO A 309 20.34 22.29 -11.47
N ALA A 310 20.47 22.01 -12.76
CA ALA A 310 20.21 20.66 -13.26
C ALA A 310 21.17 19.65 -12.59
N CYS A 311 20.71 18.42 -12.46
CA CYS A 311 21.55 17.36 -11.94
C CYS A 311 22.67 17.02 -12.94
N ALA A 312 23.92 17.06 -12.48
CA ALA A 312 25.11 16.95 -13.31
C ALA A 312 25.54 15.50 -13.58
N ASN A 313 25.14 14.55 -12.75
CA ASN A 313 25.51 13.13 -12.85
C ASN A 313 24.30 12.19 -12.77
N CYS A 314 23.10 12.70 -13.03
CA CYS A 314 21.90 11.88 -13.05
C CYS A 314 21.88 10.96 -14.27
N PRO A 315 21.14 9.84 -14.19
CA PRO A 315 20.95 8.96 -15.34
C PRO A 315 20.44 9.72 -16.56
N ALA A 316 20.80 9.21 -17.73
CA ALA A 316 20.27 9.72 -18.98
C ALA A 316 18.76 9.46 -19.09
N GLY A 317 18.06 10.33 -19.80
CA GLY A 317 16.61 10.24 -20.00
C GLY A 317 15.87 11.42 -19.41
N SER A 318 14.55 11.39 -19.58
CA SER A 318 13.65 12.46 -19.16
C SER A 318 12.27 11.87 -18.91
N PRO A 319 11.43 12.50 -18.07
CA PRO A 319 10.05 12.09 -17.95
C PRO A 319 9.32 12.27 -19.29
N VAL A 320 8.27 11.48 -19.52
CA VAL A 320 7.36 11.62 -20.66
C VAL A 320 6.64 12.96 -20.57
N ALA A 321 6.18 13.29 -19.38
CA ALA A 321 5.61 14.58 -19.02
C ALA A 321 5.94 14.91 -17.56
N TYR A 322 6.01 16.20 -17.24
CA TYR A 322 6.20 16.65 -15.88
C TYR A 322 5.27 17.83 -15.60
N PHE A 323 4.37 17.67 -14.64
CA PHE A 323 3.40 18.69 -14.26
C PHE A 323 3.79 19.35 -12.95
N VAL A 324 3.53 20.66 -12.86
CA VAL A 324 3.80 21.44 -11.65
C VAL A 324 2.66 22.38 -11.35
N ALA A 325 2.24 22.38 -10.08
CA ALA A 325 1.31 23.33 -9.50
C ALA A 325 2.06 24.10 -8.41
N PRO A 326 2.51 25.35 -8.69
CA PRO A 326 3.20 26.18 -7.72
C PRO A 326 2.37 26.39 -6.45
N TRP A 327 3.06 26.58 -5.33
CA TRP A 327 2.42 26.87 -4.06
C TRP A 327 1.64 28.19 -4.12
N SER A 328 0.39 28.14 -3.70
CA SER A 328 -0.43 29.34 -3.47
C SER A 328 -0.07 30.00 -2.13
N ALA A 329 -0.64 31.17 -1.87
CA ALA A 329 -0.55 31.83 -0.56
C ALA A 329 -1.17 31.00 0.60
N LEU A 330 -1.98 29.99 0.30
CA LEU A 330 -2.54 29.07 1.30
C LEU A 330 -1.55 28.00 1.73
N ALA A 331 -0.48 27.81 0.96
CA ALA A 331 0.45 26.74 1.19
C ALA A 331 1.27 26.94 2.47
N ARG A 332 1.58 25.82 3.13
CA ARG A 332 2.52 25.76 4.25
C ARG A 332 3.59 24.75 3.90
N PRO A 333 4.66 25.15 3.18
CA PRO A 333 5.68 24.21 2.72
C PRO A 333 6.34 23.41 3.85
N SER A 334 6.42 23.99 5.06
CA SER A 334 6.88 23.32 6.28
C SER A 334 6.07 22.10 6.67
N ASP A 335 4.79 22.07 6.31
CA ASP A 335 3.87 20.97 6.65
C ASP A 335 4.11 19.76 5.74
N THR A 336 5.04 19.86 4.78
CA THR A 336 5.28 18.89 3.71
C THR A 336 3.96 18.50 3.03
N PRO A 337 3.31 19.41 2.29
CA PRO A 337 2.05 19.13 1.60
C PRO A 337 2.13 17.88 0.72
N HIS A 338 1.17 16.97 0.88
CA HIS A 338 1.14 15.74 0.07
C HIS A 338 0.62 16.05 -1.33
N ALA A 339 1.38 15.66 -2.34
CA ALA A 339 0.86 15.48 -3.67
C ALA A 339 0.45 14.01 -3.79
N VAL A 340 -0.77 13.75 -4.23
CA VAL A 340 -1.34 12.39 -4.36
C VAL A 340 -1.76 12.20 -5.81
N VAL A 341 -1.56 11.00 -6.34
CA VAL A 341 -1.98 10.65 -7.69
C VAL A 341 -2.77 9.35 -7.68
N GLU A 342 -3.99 9.41 -8.20
CA GLU A 342 -4.91 8.30 -8.32
C GLU A 342 -5.20 8.02 -9.79
N VAL A 343 -5.50 6.77 -10.10
CA VAL A 343 -5.92 6.32 -11.43
C VAL A 343 -7.23 5.56 -11.25
N ASP A 344 -8.28 6.03 -11.91
CA ASP A 344 -9.60 5.40 -11.81
C ASP A 344 -9.75 4.20 -12.77
N GLU A 345 -10.87 3.49 -12.65
CA GLU A 345 -11.18 2.32 -13.50
C GLU A 345 -11.25 2.66 -15.00
N ALA A 346 -11.53 3.91 -15.36
CA ALA A 346 -11.53 4.39 -16.74
C ALA A 346 -10.13 4.82 -17.22
N GLY A 347 -9.11 4.68 -16.36
CA GLY A 347 -7.73 5.08 -16.63
C GLY A 347 -7.51 6.60 -16.56
N ARG A 348 -8.47 7.37 -16.06
CA ARG A 348 -8.29 8.81 -15.84
C ARG A 348 -7.40 9.00 -14.62
N ILE A 349 -6.49 9.97 -14.72
CA ILE A 349 -5.52 10.25 -13.68
C ILE A 349 -6.03 11.48 -12.91
N GLU A 350 -6.19 11.36 -11.61
CA GLU A 350 -6.48 12.49 -10.73
C GLU A 350 -5.24 12.80 -9.89
N TRP A 351 -4.73 14.02 -10.01
CA TRP A 351 -3.59 14.50 -9.27
C TRP A 351 -4.01 15.62 -8.34
N HIS A 352 -3.77 15.41 -7.05
CA HIS A 352 -4.09 16.34 -5.97
C HIS A 352 -2.82 17.03 -5.50
N ALA A 353 -2.85 18.35 -5.47
CA ALA A 353 -1.79 19.20 -4.96
C ALA A 353 -2.28 19.89 -3.69
N LEU A 354 -2.26 19.16 -2.57
CA LEU A 354 -2.61 19.72 -1.26
C LEU A 354 -1.65 20.88 -0.95
N GLN A 355 -2.16 22.00 -0.47
CA GLN A 355 -1.32 23.16 -0.20
C GLN A 355 -0.71 23.12 1.21
N ARG A 356 -1.37 22.44 2.15
CA ARG A 356 -0.91 22.27 3.54
C ARG A 356 -1.53 21.03 4.16
N ALA A 357 -1.00 20.60 5.30
CA ALA A 357 -1.58 19.51 6.06
C ALA A 357 -3.04 19.85 6.46
N GLY A 358 -3.90 18.83 6.43
CA GLY A 358 -5.30 19.01 6.73
C GLY A 358 -5.57 19.18 8.22
N GLY A 359 -6.31 20.22 8.60
CA GLY A 359 -6.89 20.37 9.93
C GLY A 359 -8.31 19.80 9.93
N GLU A 360 -8.68 19.01 10.94
CA GLU A 360 -10.02 18.40 11.07
C GLU A 360 -10.49 17.59 9.84
N GLY A 361 -9.53 17.10 9.02
CA GLY A 361 -9.82 16.35 7.81
C GLY A 361 -10.07 17.20 6.55
N LYS A 362 -9.78 18.51 6.58
CA LYS A 362 -9.86 19.40 5.41
C LYS A 362 -8.49 19.99 5.07
N ALA A 363 -8.06 19.88 3.82
CA ALA A 363 -6.88 20.54 3.29
C ALA A 363 -7.26 21.33 2.02
N PRO A 364 -6.80 22.59 1.84
CA PRO A 364 -6.97 23.29 0.58
C PRO A 364 -6.20 22.54 -0.50
N ASP A 365 -6.88 22.22 -1.58
CA ASP A 365 -6.40 21.31 -2.62
C ASP A 365 -6.59 21.91 -4.01
N ILE A 366 -5.64 21.66 -4.89
CA ILE A 366 -5.75 21.93 -6.31
C ILE A 366 -5.77 20.57 -7.01
N ILE A 367 -6.83 20.32 -7.75
CA ILE A 367 -7.17 19.01 -8.30
C ILE A 367 -7.05 19.06 -9.81
N PHE A 368 -6.32 18.12 -10.38
CA PHE A 368 -6.06 18.02 -11.81
C PHE A 368 -6.56 16.67 -12.32
N GLY A 369 -7.36 16.69 -13.38
CA GLY A 369 -7.78 15.50 -14.09
C GLY A 369 -7.10 15.40 -15.44
N LEU A 370 -6.31 14.36 -15.64
CA LEU A 370 -5.70 14.02 -16.93
C LEU A 370 -6.46 12.86 -17.59
N SER A 371 -6.52 12.88 -18.92
CA SER A 371 -6.95 11.72 -19.70
C SER A 371 -5.89 10.61 -19.63
N PRO A 372 -6.22 9.35 -20.01
CA PRO A 372 -5.21 8.29 -20.16
C PRO A 372 -4.09 8.63 -21.17
N ARG A 373 -4.27 9.67 -21.98
CA ARG A 373 -3.27 10.20 -22.92
C ARG A 373 -2.48 11.39 -22.35
N LEU A 374 -2.59 11.64 -21.05
CA LEU A 374 -1.92 12.72 -20.32
C LEU A 374 -2.37 14.13 -20.71
N GLU A 375 -3.53 14.27 -21.36
CA GLU A 375 -4.10 15.58 -21.69
C GLU A 375 -4.83 16.12 -20.46
N LEU A 376 -4.59 17.39 -20.10
CA LEU A 376 -5.35 18.04 -19.03
C LEU A 376 -6.82 18.21 -19.47
N VAL A 377 -7.72 17.47 -18.84
CA VAL A 377 -9.16 17.49 -19.14
C VAL A 377 -9.89 18.45 -18.22
N ARG A 378 -9.50 18.49 -16.95
CA ARG A 378 -10.07 19.41 -15.97
C ARG A 378 -9.02 19.84 -14.97
N TRP A 379 -9.25 20.99 -14.38
CA TRP A 379 -8.54 21.41 -13.20
C TRP A 379 -9.48 22.27 -12.35
N ASP A 380 -9.42 22.10 -11.03
CA ASP A 380 -10.24 22.86 -10.10
C ASP A 380 -9.57 22.98 -8.73
N VAL A 381 -10.19 23.70 -7.82
CA VAL A 381 -9.83 23.71 -6.40
C VAL A 381 -11.00 23.20 -5.58
N ASN A 382 -10.73 22.58 -4.43
CA ASN A 382 -11.82 22.14 -3.58
C ASN A 382 -12.51 23.32 -2.85
N ASN A 383 -13.73 23.09 -2.35
CA ASN A 383 -14.51 24.13 -1.66
C ASN A 383 -13.74 24.79 -0.51
N TYR A 384 -12.94 24.02 0.23
CA TYR A 384 -12.19 24.55 1.36
C TYR A 384 -11.06 25.49 0.93
N PHE A 385 -10.43 25.24 -0.22
CA PHE A 385 -9.51 26.18 -0.85
C PHE A 385 -10.24 27.49 -1.17
N THR A 386 -11.39 27.43 -1.83
CA THR A 386 -12.20 28.61 -2.18
C THR A 386 -12.63 29.41 -0.95
N GLU A 387 -13.11 28.72 0.10
CA GLU A 387 -13.49 29.34 1.39
C GLU A 387 -12.34 30.16 2.00
N LEU A 388 -11.11 29.65 1.91
CA LEU A 388 -9.93 30.30 2.48
C LEU A 388 -9.35 31.41 1.59
N GLN A 389 -9.40 31.24 0.27
CA GLN A 389 -8.80 32.17 -0.68
C GLN A 389 -9.67 33.43 -0.88
N GLY A 390 -10.99 33.28 -0.76
CA GLY A 390 -11.96 34.35 -1.02
C GLY A 390 -12.20 34.62 -2.52
N PRO A 391 -13.16 35.50 -2.85
CA PRO A 391 -13.69 35.66 -4.22
C PRO A 391 -12.80 36.41 -5.22
N ILE A 392 -11.68 37.02 -4.78
CA ILE A 392 -10.86 37.94 -5.60
C ILE A 392 -9.57 37.28 -6.11
N ALA A 393 -9.26 36.07 -5.64
CA ALA A 393 -7.93 35.52 -5.84
C ALA A 393 -7.77 34.79 -7.18
N SER A 394 -6.56 34.89 -7.75
CA SER A 394 -6.23 34.24 -9.01
C SER A 394 -6.29 32.72 -8.88
N ARG A 395 -6.82 32.14 -9.93
CA ARG A 395 -6.95 30.71 -10.12
C ARG A 395 -5.54 30.11 -10.30
N PRO A 396 -5.16 29.01 -9.60
CA PRO A 396 -3.81 28.46 -9.68
C PRO A 396 -3.37 28.14 -11.11
N VAL A 397 -2.11 28.45 -11.43
CA VAL A 397 -1.53 28.13 -12.73
C VAL A 397 -0.86 26.76 -12.67
N VAL A 398 -1.07 25.92 -13.67
CA VAL A 398 -0.29 24.69 -13.85
C VAL A 398 0.61 24.79 -15.06
N ARG A 399 1.79 24.25 -14.88
CA ARG A 399 2.80 24.11 -15.92
C ARG A 399 2.96 22.65 -16.29
N GLU A 400 3.05 22.41 -17.57
CA GLU A 400 3.42 21.12 -18.14
C GLU A 400 4.77 21.27 -18.83
N TRP A 401 5.64 20.29 -18.64
CA TRP A 401 6.82 20.08 -19.46
C TRP A 401 6.71 18.77 -20.22
N THR A 402 7.14 18.79 -21.48
CA THR A 402 7.40 17.57 -22.26
C THR A 402 8.71 17.73 -23.02
N PRO A 403 9.43 16.64 -23.35
CA PRO A 403 10.69 16.72 -24.09
C PRO A 403 10.56 17.49 -25.42
N ALA A 404 9.42 17.36 -26.11
CA ALA A 404 9.19 17.99 -27.41
C ALA A 404 8.82 19.47 -27.34
N ARG A 405 8.23 19.95 -26.23
CA ARG A 405 7.62 21.28 -26.16
C ARG A 405 8.24 22.21 -25.12
N GLY A 406 9.04 21.69 -24.20
CA GLY A 406 9.49 22.42 -23.03
C GLY A 406 8.32 22.78 -22.10
N TRP A 407 8.53 23.79 -21.27
CA TRP A 407 7.54 24.29 -20.30
C TRP A 407 6.45 25.12 -20.95
N ARG A 408 5.19 24.88 -20.58
CA ARG A 408 4.03 25.68 -20.97
C ARG A 408 3.02 25.78 -19.84
N ASP A 409 2.34 26.91 -19.73
CA ASP A 409 1.16 27.04 -18.87
C ASP A 409 -0.02 26.33 -19.55
N VAL A 410 -0.70 25.43 -18.82
CA VAL A 410 -1.81 24.62 -19.35
C VAL A 410 -3.18 25.01 -18.80
N THR A 411 -3.22 25.95 -17.86
CA THR A 411 -4.45 26.47 -17.23
C THR A 411 -5.00 27.72 -17.90
N GLY A 412 -4.67 27.97 -19.17
CA GLY A 412 -4.95 29.21 -19.91
C GLY A 412 -5.85 29.08 -21.13
N ARG A 413 -6.89 28.23 -21.11
CA ARG A 413 -7.97 28.24 -22.11
C ARG A 413 -9.33 28.35 -21.47
#